data_AF-A0A7S2FVN9-F1
#
_entry.id   AF-A0A7S2FVN9-F1
#
_cell.length_a   1.000
_cell.length_b   1.000
_cell.length_c   1.000
_cell.angle_alpha   90.00
_cell.angle_beta   90.00
_cell.angle_gamma   90.00
#
_symmetry.space_group_name_H-M   'P 1'
#
loop_
_entity.id
_entity.type
_entity.pdbx_description
1 polymer ?
#
loop_
_entity_poly.entity_id
_entity_poly.type
_entity_poly.pdbx_seq_one_letter_code
_entity_poly.pdbx_strand_id
1 'polypeptide(L)'
;HAAIYPVAATVDWEFEKEKADEAEYTFEWSVEAFGQNELDEAGSEAVVVPTAELLMLALPHHAATLAAPTVTSDAKASLPYVGMKGTMVPVKGYTWTMKEPLTLIDFTAPNGLATAP
;
A
#
# COMPACT_ATOMS: atom_id res chain seq x y z
N HIS A 1 6.50 -0.04 -16.67
CA HIS A 1 6.70 -0.48 -15.27
C HIS A 1 8.06 -1.14 -15.04
N ALA A 2 8.59 -1.96 -15.96
CA ALA A 2 9.86 -2.69 -15.74
C ALA A 2 11.14 -1.84 -15.60
N ALA A 3 11.05 -0.50 -15.66
CA ALA A 3 12.20 0.39 -15.50
C ALA A 3 12.53 0.69 -14.02
N ILE A 4 11.59 0.41 -13.11
CA ILE A 4 11.75 0.63 -11.66
C ILE A 4 11.35 -0.59 -10.86
N TYR A 5 11.91 -0.71 -9.66
CA TYR A 5 11.57 -1.75 -8.69
C TYR A 5 11.55 -1.16 -7.27
N PRO A 6 10.69 -1.67 -6.38
CA PRO A 6 10.64 -1.23 -5.00
C PRO A 6 11.86 -1.75 -4.23
N VAL A 7 12.44 -0.91 -3.38
CA VAL A 7 13.60 -1.26 -2.53
C VAL A 7 13.33 -1.12 -1.04
N ALA A 8 12.37 -0.28 -0.67
CA ALA A 8 11.94 -0.09 0.72
C ALA A 8 10.50 0.42 0.79
N ALA A 9 9.93 0.41 1.99
CA ALA A 9 8.68 1.07 2.29
C ALA A 9 8.74 1.68 3.69
N THR A 10 8.15 2.86 3.86
CA THR A 10 7.78 3.42 5.16
C THR A 10 6.28 3.25 5.37
N VAL A 11 5.87 3.18 6.63
CA VAL A 11 4.46 3.07 7.02
C VAL A 11 4.19 4.09 8.10
N ASP A 12 3.28 5.00 7.80
CA ASP A 12 2.75 5.98 8.73
C ASP A 12 1.28 5.69 8.99
N TRP A 13 0.78 6.06 10.16
CA TRP A 13 -0.60 5.84 10.53
C TRP A 13 -1.11 7.00 11.37
N GLU A 14 -2.38 7.33 11.17
CA GLU A 14 -3.08 8.35 11.94
C GLU A 14 -4.37 7.78 12.52
N PHE A 15 -4.63 8.15 13.76
CA PHE A 15 -5.88 7.87 14.45
C PHE A 15 -6.49 9.18 14.93
N GLU A 16 -7.55 9.60 14.27
CA GLU A 16 -8.34 10.74 14.73
C GLU A 16 -9.35 10.24 15.78
N LYS A 17 -9.10 10.56 17.05
CA LYS A 17 -9.97 10.18 18.18
C LYS A 17 -11.42 10.62 18.01
N GLU A 18 -11.68 11.66 17.23
CA GLU A 18 -13.03 12.17 16.93
C GLU A 18 -13.74 11.40 15.80
N LYS A 19 -12.98 10.67 14.97
CA LYS A 19 -13.45 9.71 13.96
C LYS A 19 -13.17 8.29 14.44
N ALA A 20 -13.63 7.96 15.65
CA ALA A 20 -13.27 6.77 16.41
C ALA A 20 -13.61 5.42 15.73
N ASP A 21 -14.15 5.44 14.53
CA ASP A 21 -14.56 4.32 13.71
C ASP A 21 -13.67 4.07 12.48
N GLU A 22 -12.61 4.85 12.24
CA GLU A 22 -11.68 4.65 11.12
C GLU A 22 -10.22 4.89 11.53
N ALA A 23 -9.32 4.02 11.09
CA ALA A 23 -7.87 4.26 11.11
C ALA A 23 -7.35 4.40 9.68
N GLU A 24 -6.44 5.36 9.49
CA GLU A 24 -5.77 5.56 8.20
C GLU A 24 -4.30 5.16 8.31
N TYR A 25 -3.80 4.46 7.29
CA TYR A 25 -2.40 4.07 7.16
C TYR A 25 -1.92 4.41 5.76
N THR A 26 -0.71 4.93 5.68
CA THR A 26 -0.06 5.29 4.44
C THR A 26 1.24 4.50 4.28
N PHE A 27 1.35 3.76 3.19
CA PHE A 27 2.59 3.12 2.75
C PHE A 27 3.26 4.00 1.71
N GLU A 28 4.49 4.41 1.93
CA GLU A 28 5.30 5.09 0.91
C GLU A 28 6.42 4.18 0.42
N TRP A 29 6.36 3.82 -0.86
CA TRP A 29 7.28 2.89 -1.51
C TRP A 29 8.45 3.65 -2.11
N SER A 30 9.65 3.33 -1.64
CA SER A 30 10.90 3.79 -2.25
C SER A 30 11.27 2.89 -3.43
N VAL A 31 11.73 3.49 -4.54
CA VAL A 31 12.13 2.77 -5.74
C VAL A 31 13.53 3.11 -6.19
N GLU A 32 14.12 2.19 -6.94
CA GLU A 32 15.30 2.44 -7.77
C GLU A 32 14.94 2.17 -9.24
N ALA A 33 15.63 2.85 -10.16
CA ALA A 33 15.58 2.55 -11.58
C ALA A 33 16.73 1.65 -12.02
N PHE A 34 16.45 0.76 -12.96
CA PHE A 34 17.50 0.01 -13.64
C PHE A 34 18.43 0.99 -14.39
N GLY A 35 19.74 0.82 -14.22
CA GLY A 35 20.76 1.67 -14.86
C GLY A 35 21.08 2.98 -14.13
N GLN A 36 20.42 3.29 -13.01
CA GLN A 36 20.63 4.54 -12.26
C GLN A 36 22.03 4.67 -11.62
N ASN A 37 22.73 3.55 -11.46
CA ASN A 37 24.10 3.48 -10.95
C ASN A 37 25.13 3.13 -12.04
N GLU A 38 24.73 3.16 -13.31
CA GLU A 38 25.67 2.98 -14.41
C GLU A 38 26.32 4.33 -14.72
N LEU A 39 27.64 4.40 -14.51
CA LEU A 39 28.44 5.54 -14.93
C LEU A 39 28.38 5.64 -16.45
N ASP A 40 28.12 6.83 -16.98
CA ASP A 40 28.34 7.07 -18.41
C ASP A 40 29.84 6.94 -18.77
N GLU A 41 30.17 6.92 -20.06
CA GLU A 41 31.59 6.84 -20.50
C GLU A 41 32.45 8.01 -19.99
N ALA A 42 31.85 9.07 -19.45
CA ALA A 42 32.51 10.22 -18.85
C ALA A 42 32.65 10.11 -17.31
N GLY A 43 32.19 9.01 -16.69
CA GLY A 43 32.24 8.80 -15.24
C GLY A 43 31.22 9.64 -14.46
N SER A 44 30.18 10.15 -15.12
CA SER A 44 29.12 10.92 -14.49
C SER A 44 27.91 10.03 -14.19
N GLU A 45 27.31 10.21 -13.00
CA GLU A 45 26.05 9.55 -12.66
C GLU A 45 24.94 10.17 -13.50
N ALA A 46 24.44 9.42 -14.47
CA ALA A 46 23.22 9.80 -15.17
C ALA A 46 22.06 9.70 -14.18
N VAL A 47 21.55 10.85 -13.71
CA VAL A 47 20.35 10.89 -12.88
C VAL A 47 19.15 10.49 -13.75
N VAL A 48 18.85 9.20 -13.77
CA VAL A 48 17.62 8.68 -14.36
C VAL A 48 16.48 9.00 -13.41
N VAL A 49 15.78 10.11 -13.65
CA VAL A 49 14.53 10.41 -12.93
C VAL A 49 13.46 9.44 -13.46
N PRO A 50 12.97 8.49 -12.66
CA PRO A 50 12.03 7.51 -13.16
C PRO A 50 10.66 8.16 -13.35
N THR A 51 10.22 8.30 -14.61
CA THR A 51 8.86 8.76 -14.95
C THR A 51 7.83 7.63 -14.95
N ALA A 52 8.28 6.39 -14.73
CA ALA A 52 7.41 5.22 -14.65
C ALA A 52 6.59 5.25 -13.35
N GLU A 53 5.39 4.66 -13.35
CA GLU A 53 4.65 4.40 -12.12
C GLU A 53 5.01 3.01 -11.57
N LEU A 54 5.10 2.88 -10.25
CA LEU A 54 5.35 1.60 -9.59
C LEU A 54 4.09 0.73 -9.67
N LEU A 55 4.21 -0.49 -10.19
CA LEU A 55 3.13 -1.48 -10.22
C LEU A 55 3.38 -2.56 -9.16
N MET A 56 2.42 -2.75 -8.26
CA MET A 56 2.48 -3.73 -7.17
C MET A 56 1.17 -4.52 -7.09
N LEU A 57 1.19 -5.67 -6.41
CA LEU A 57 0.01 -6.52 -6.23
C LEU A 57 -0.56 -6.36 -4.81
N ALA A 58 -1.80 -5.89 -4.71
CA ALA A 58 -2.54 -5.79 -3.46
C ALA A 58 -3.27 -7.11 -3.14
N LEU A 59 -3.19 -7.54 -1.87
CA LEU A 59 -4.00 -8.64 -1.36
C LEU A 59 -5.48 -8.26 -1.28
N PRO A 60 -6.40 -9.24 -1.20
CA PRO A 60 -7.83 -8.96 -1.09
C PRO A 60 -8.20 -7.99 0.04
N HIS A 61 -7.58 -8.10 1.22
CA HIS A 61 -7.86 -7.19 2.33
C HIS A 61 -7.32 -5.78 2.08
N HIS A 62 -6.11 -5.63 1.51
CA HIS A 62 -5.60 -4.31 1.09
C HIS A 62 -6.55 -3.66 0.07
N ALA A 63 -6.99 -4.44 -0.94
CA ALA A 63 -7.86 -3.92 -1.99
C ALA A 63 -9.26 -3.51 -1.47
N ALA A 64 -9.71 -4.09 -0.36
CA ALA A 64 -10.97 -3.74 0.28
C ALA A 64 -10.91 -2.39 0.99
N THR A 65 -9.74 -1.99 1.47
CA THR A 65 -9.54 -0.78 2.28
C THR A 65 -8.69 0.29 1.62
N LEU A 66 -8.19 0.04 0.41
CA LEU A 66 -7.41 0.99 -0.38
C LEU A 66 -8.26 2.22 -0.75
N ALA A 67 -7.96 3.35 -0.12
CA ALA A 67 -8.58 4.63 -0.39
C ALA A 67 -7.89 5.35 -1.57
N ALA A 68 -6.57 5.24 -1.65
CA ALA A 68 -5.77 5.80 -2.73
C ALA A 68 -4.46 4.99 -2.93
N PRO A 69 -3.91 4.94 -4.15
CA PRO A 69 -4.55 5.23 -5.43
C PRO A 69 -5.67 4.24 -5.69
N THR A 70 -6.66 4.62 -6.50
CA THR A 70 -7.71 3.68 -6.88
C THR A 70 -7.12 2.55 -7.71
N VAL A 71 -7.60 1.33 -7.48
CA VAL A 71 -7.26 0.18 -8.33
C VAL A 71 -7.76 0.50 -9.74
N THR A 72 -6.85 0.80 -10.67
CA THR A 72 -7.22 1.17 -12.04
C THR A 72 -8.12 0.08 -12.64
N SER A 73 -9.21 0.45 -13.30
CA SER A 73 -10.15 -0.49 -13.93
C SER A 73 -9.45 -1.46 -14.89
N ASP A 74 -8.39 -0.98 -15.54
CA ASP A 74 -7.57 -1.74 -16.49
C ASP A 74 -6.73 -2.83 -15.79
N ALA A 75 -6.36 -2.61 -14.52
CA ALA A 75 -5.61 -3.56 -13.71
C ALA A 75 -6.49 -4.72 -13.19
N LYS A 76 -7.76 -4.46 -12.87
CA LYS A 76 -8.70 -5.53 -12.45
C LYS A 76 -8.99 -6.54 -13.57
N ALA A 77 -8.88 -6.13 -14.83
CA ALA A 77 -9.28 -6.95 -15.98
C ALA A 77 -8.14 -7.74 -16.65
N SER A 78 -6.86 -7.42 -16.40
CA SER A 78 -5.75 -7.91 -17.23
C SER A 78 -4.76 -8.86 -16.56
N LEU A 79 -4.64 -8.88 -15.22
CA LEU A 79 -3.58 -9.62 -14.50
C LEU A 79 -4.05 -10.18 -13.13
N PRO A 80 -5.02 -11.11 -13.05
CA PRO A 80 -5.33 -11.76 -11.78
C PRO A 80 -4.17 -12.69 -11.39
N TYR A 81 -3.38 -12.29 -10.40
CA TYR A 81 -2.40 -13.18 -9.79
C TYR A 81 -3.06 -13.93 -8.63
N VAL A 82 -3.22 -15.24 -8.79
CA VAL A 82 -3.85 -16.08 -7.76
C VAL A 82 -2.78 -16.70 -6.88
N GLY A 83 -2.82 -16.39 -5.59
CA GLY A 83 -1.96 -16.99 -4.57
C GLY A 83 -2.74 -17.67 -3.46
N MET A 84 -2.05 -18.15 -2.43
CA MET A 84 -2.68 -18.82 -1.27
C MET A 84 -3.63 -17.92 -0.46
N LYS A 85 -3.48 -16.59 -0.58
CA LYS A 85 -4.31 -15.58 0.10
C LYS A 85 -5.46 -15.05 -0.78
N GLY A 86 -5.73 -15.70 -1.90
CA GLY A 86 -6.75 -15.30 -2.88
C GLY A 86 -6.19 -14.53 -4.08
N THR A 87 -7.09 -13.92 -4.84
CA THR A 87 -6.74 -13.14 -6.04
C THR A 87 -6.17 -11.79 -5.65
N MET A 88 -4.93 -11.54 -6.05
CA MET A 88 -4.28 -10.24 -5.89
C MET A 88 -4.60 -9.35 -7.09
N VAL A 89 -4.74 -8.04 -6.84
CA VAL A 89 -5.06 -7.05 -7.88
C VAL A 89 -3.90 -6.08 -8.07
N PRO A 90 -3.61 -5.63 -9.30
CA PRO A 90 -2.54 -4.68 -9.53
C PRO A 90 -2.93 -3.26 -9.09
N VAL A 91 -2.02 -2.55 -8.45
CA VAL A 91 -2.15 -1.15 -8.02
C VAL A 91 -0.96 -0.37 -8.55
N LYS A 92 -1.23 0.79 -9.16
CA LYS A 92 -0.20 1.70 -9.68
C LYS A 92 -0.07 2.89 -8.73
N GLY A 93 1.15 3.16 -8.29
CA GLY A 93 1.46 4.33 -7.48
C GLY A 93 2.51 4.04 -6.42
N TYR A 94 3.14 5.12 -5.96
CA TYR A 94 4.21 5.10 -4.96
C TYR A 94 3.72 5.18 -3.53
N THR A 95 2.47 5.63 -3.33
CA THR A 95 1.90 5.83 -2.00
C THR A 95 0.58 5.10 -1.95
N TRP A 96 0.35 4.25 -0.95
CA TRP A 96 -0.94 3.61 -0.72
C TRP A 96 -1.54 4.12 0.58
N THR A 97 -2.70 4.75 0.51
CA THR A 97 -3.51 5.12 1.66
C THR A 97 -4.61 4.07 1.83
N MET A 98 -4.67 3.47 3.01
CA MET A 98 -5.70 2.51 3.39
C MET A 98 -6.53 3.07 4.55
N LYS A 99 -7.83 2.81 4.53
CA LYS A 99 -8.80 3.20 5.55
C LYS A 99 -9.49 1.95 6.09
N GLU A 100 -9.22 1.60 7.33
CA GLU A 100 -9.83 0.43 7.97
C GLU A 100 -10.85 0.88 9.01
N PRO A 101 -12.06 0.29 8.99
CA PRO A 101 -13.04 0.56 10.03
C PRO A 101 -12.59 -0.06 11.35
N LEU A 102 -12.70 0.72 12.43
CA LEU A 102 -12.37 0.29 13.78
C LEU A 102 -13.60 -0.24 14.51
N THR A 103 -13.41 -1.31 15.27
CA THR A 103 -14.47 -1.87 16.10
C THR A 103 -14.64 -1.04 17.36
N LEU A 104 -15.88 -0.69 17.69
CA LEU A 104 -16.25 0.00 18.92
C LEU A 104 -16.41 -0.98 20.09
N ILE A 105 -15.37 -1.77 20.40
CA ILE A 105 -15.38 -2.69 21.54
C ILE A 105 -15.04 -1.90 22.79
N ASP A 106 -15.93 -1.96 23.78
CA ASP A 106 -15.69 -1.44 25.12
C ASP A 106 -15.76 -2.56 26.17
N PHE A 107 -15.49 -2.21 27.44
CA PHE A 107 -15.54 -3.14 28.56
C PHE A 107 -16.95 -3.71 28.85
N THR A 108 -18.00 -3.16 28.23
CA THR A 108 -19.40 -3.57 28.39
C THR A 108 -19.95 -4.36 27.20
N ALA A 109 -19.11 -4.62 26.17
CA ALA A 109 -19.49 -5.44 25.03
C ALA A 109 -20.08 -6.79 25.49
N PRO A 110 -21.06 -7.36 24.79
CA PRO A 110 -21.91 -8.47 25.29
C PRO A 110 -21.20 -9.81 25.59
N ASN A 111 -19.87 -9.87 25.59
CA ASN A 111 -19.02 -10.97 26.07
C ASN A 111 -17.79 -10.51 26.88
N GLY A 112 -17.77 -9.25 27.36
CA GLY A 112 -16.69 -8.72 28.21
C GLY A 112 -16.69 -9.37 29.60
N LEU A 113 -15.51 -9.53 30.20
CA LEU A 113 -15.37 -10.04 31.56
C LEU A 113 -16.28 -9.23 32.49
N ALA A 114 -17.24 -9.89 33.15
CA ALA A 114 -18.06 -9.25 34.17
C ALA A 114 -17.14 -8.54 35.15
N THR A 115 -17.38 -7.25 35.40
CA THR A 115 -16.67 -6.50 36.44
C THR A 115 -16.82 -7.28 37.74
N ALA A 116 -15.69 -7.74 38.29
CA ALA A 116 -15.66 -8.42 39.58
C ALA A 116 -16.31 -7.52 40.65
N PRO A 117 -17.07 -8.10 41.61
CA PRO A 117 -17.82 -7.36 42.61
C PRO A 117 -16.94 -6.55 43.57
#